data_AF-A0A1I7TY58-F1
#
_entry.id   AF-A0A1I7TY58-F1
#
_cell.length_a   1.000
_cell.length_b   1.000
_cell.length_c   1.000
_cell.angle_alpha   90.00
_cell.angle_beta   90.00
_cell.angle_gamma   90.00
#
_symmetry.space_group_name_H-M   'P 1'
#
loop_
_entity.id
_entity.type
_entity.pdbx_description
1 polymer ?
#
loop_
_entity_poly.entity_id
_entity_poly.type
_entity_poly.pdbx_seq_one_letter_code
_entity_poly.pdbx_strand_id
1 'polypeptide(L)'
;MLSGCMLGIGGLSPDGQIVLSRHRQAAANLLFQLCMLKNPKSGPSRFGAMISIDAYLNRQYSIMRVLNETLQEAGFTFYIPKVLSESFYKGKEQK
;
A
#
# COMPACT_ATOMS: atom_id res chain seq x y z
N MET A 1 2.58 -12.11 3.42
CA MET A 1 2.89 -11.04 4.39
C MET A 1 3.87 -10.01 3.80
N LEU A 2 3.48 -9.22 2.77
CA LEU A 2 4.37 -8.19 2.19
C LEU A 2 3.68 -6.81 1.99
N SER A 3 2.41 -6.67 2.35
CA SER A 3 1.62 -5.47 2.01
C SER A 3 1.94 -4.23 2.89
N GLY A 4 2.49 -4.42 4.09
CA GLY A 4 2.70 -3.32 5.05
C GLY A 4 3.91 -2.45 4.75
N CYS A 5 4.97 -3.00 4.16
CA CYS A 5 6.18 -2.24 3.91
C CYS A 5 6.10 -1.39 2.64
N MET A 6 5.32 -1.77 1.61
CA MET A 6 5.37 -1.08 0.31
C MET A 6 4.49 0.18 0.22
N LEU A 7 3.41 0.26 0.99
CA LEU A 7 2.53 1.43 1.02
C LEU A 7 3.23 2.60 1.71
N GLY A 8 3.43 3.72 1.01
CA GLY A 8 3.97 4.96 1.57
C GLY A 8 3.15 5.42 2.77
N ILE A 9 3.64 5.17 3.98
CA ILE A 9 3.03 5.70 5.20
C ILE A 9 3.39 7.19 5.25
N GLY A 10 2.41 8.03 4.94
CA GLY A 10 2.51 9.47 5.14
C GLY A 10 2.58 9.82 6.63
N GLY A 11 3.26 10.91 6.97
CA GLY A 11 3.33 11.41 8.36
C GLY A 11 4.42 10.79 9.25
N LEU A 12 5.32 9.95 8.69
CA LEU A 12 6.52 9.53 9.42
C LEU A 12 7.56 10.67 9.48
N SER A 13 8.34 10.68 10.57
CA SER A 13 9.53 11.54 10.68
C SER A 13 10.55 11.22 9.59
N PRO A 14 11.48 12.14 9.26
CA PRO A 14 12.54 11.88 8.29
C PRO A 14 13.34 10.61 8.61
N ASP A 15 13.68 10.38 9.87
CA ASP A 15 14.38 9.18 10.32
C ASP A 15 13.53 7.91 10.13
N GLY A 16 12.23 7.99 10.41
CA GLY A 16 11.28 6.90 10.17
C GLY A 16 11.19 6.53 8.69
N GLN A 17 11.20 7.53 7.80
CA GLN A 17 11.23 7.30 6.35
C GLN A 17 12.53 6.63 5.90
N ILE A 18 13.68 6.98 6.51
CA ILE A 18 14.97 6.35 6.21
C ILE A 18 14.96 4.88 6.63
N VAL A 19 14.52 4.58 7.85
CA VAL A 19 14.42 3.20 8.37
C VAL A 19 13.49 2.38 7.48
N LEU A 20 12.31 2.91 7.16
CA LEU A 20 11.35 2.24 6.29
C LEU A 20 11.92 1.98 4.89
N SER A 21 12.63 2.94 4.31
CA SER A 21 13.26 2.81 2.99
C SER A 21 14.31 1.69 2.97
N ARG A 22 15.12 1.57 4.03
CA ARG A 22 16.09 0.47 4.18
C ARG A 22 15.40 -0.89 4.21
N HIS A 23 14.32 -1.02 5.00
CA HIS A 23 13.57 -2.27 5.08
C HIS A 23 12.88 -2.61 3.75
N ARG A 24 12.33 -1.62 3.04
CA ARG A 24 11.77 -1.81 1.68
C ARG A 24 12.81 -2.34 0.71
N GLN A 25 14.00 -1.75 0.70
CA GLN A 25 15.08 -2.17 -0.17
C GLN A 25 15.53 -3.60 0.14
N ALA A 26 15.69 -3.94 1.43
CA ALA A 26 16.04 -5.30 1.83
C ALA A 26 14.97 -6.33 1.41
N ALA A 27 13.69 -6.01 1.61
CA ALA A 27 12.58 -6.88 1.20
C ALA A 27 12.50 -7.05 -0.33
N ALA A 28 12.71 -5.97 -1.09
CA ALA A 28 12.73 -6.02 -2.55
C ALA A 28 13.88 -6.90 -3.08
N ASN A 29 15.07 -6.78 -2.49
CA ASN A 29 16.23 -7.61 -2.85
C ASN A 29 15.97 -9.10 -2.58
N LEU A 30 15.40 -9.44 -1.42
CA LEU A 30 15.02 -10.82 -1.09
C LEU A 30 13.97 -11.36 -2.06
N LEU A 31 12.95 -10.55 -2.38
CA LEU A 31 11.92 -10.93 -3.34
C LEU A 31 12.52 -11.20 -4.73
N PHE A 32 13.42 -10.34 -5.19
CA PHE A 32 14.12 -10.52 -6.45
C PHE A 32 14.92 -11.83 -6.46
N GLN A 33 15.70 -12.09 -5.40
CA GLN A 33 16.45 -13.34 -5.27
C GLN A 33 15.54 -14.57 -5.32
N LEU A 34 14.39 -14.54 -4.63
CA LEU A 34 13.41 -15.62 -4.67
C LEU A 34 12.79 -15.83 -6.06
N CYS A 35 12.53 -14.75 -6.80
CA CYS A 35 12.06 -14.83 -8.18
C CYS A 35 13.10 -15.47 -9.09
N MET A 36 14.38 -15.13 -8.90
CA MET A 36 15.50 -15.67 -9.67
C MET A 36 15.80 -17.12 -9.33
N LEU A 37 15.68 -17.52 -8.06
CA LEU A 37 16.01 -18.87 -7.58
C LEU A 37 15.16 -19.97 -8.24
N LYS A 38 13.85 -19.71 -8.43
CA LYS A 38 12.93 -20.70 -9.02
C LYS A 38 13.01 -20.77 -10.53
N ASN A 39 13.28 -19.66 -11.21
CA ASN A 39 13.25 -19.60 -12.67
C ASN A 39 14.05 -18.38 -13.19
N PRO A 40 15.37 -18.49 -13.39
CA PRO A 40 16.22 -17.34 -13.68
C PRO A 40 15.85 -16.60 -14.97
N LYS A 41 15.29 -17.30 -15.97
CA LYS A 41 14.90 -16.71 -17.26
C LYS A 41 13.65 -15.81 -17.16
N SER A 42 12.65 -16.23 -16.38
CA SER A 42 11.38 -15.48 -16.22
C SER A 42 11.28 -14.72 -14.88
N GLY A 43 12.25 -14.92 -13.99
CA GLY A 43 12.35 -14.31 -12.67
C GLY A 43 12.26 -12.78 -12.69
N PRO A 44 12.99 -12.07 -13.57
CA PRO A 44 12.92 -10.61 -13.63
C PRO A 44 11.52 -10.10 -14.00
N SER A 45 10.87 -10.71 -15.00
CA SER A 45 9.50 -10.37 -15.40
C SER A 45 8.50 -10.64 -14.27
N ARG A 46 8.67 -11.76 -13.55
CA ARG A 46 7.84 -12.11 -12.40
C ARG A 46 8.02 -11.13 -11.24
N PHE A 47 9.25 -10.72 -10.95
CA PHE A 47 9.54 -9.70 -9.96
C PHE A 47 8.87 -8.37 -10.34
N GLY A 48 9.04 -7.93 -11.59
CA GLY A 48 8.37 -6.74 -12.15
C GLY A 48 6.85 -6.78 -11.99
N ALA A 49 6.23 -7.92 -12.28
CA ALA A 49 4.80 -8.13 -12.09
C ALA A 49 4.37 -8.12 -10.61
N MET A 50 5.22 -8.55 -9.68
CA MET A 50 4.91 -8.51 -8.25
C MET A 50 5.02 -7.12 -7.66
N ILE A 51 6.05 -6.35 -8.02
CA ILE A 51 6.20 -4.97 -7.53
C ILE A 51 5.14 -4.02 -8.12
N SER A 52 4.66 -4.30 -9.33
CA SER A 52 3.61 -3.48 -9.95
C SER A 52 2.23 -3.64 -9.29
N ILE A 53 2.02 -4.70 -8.50
CA ILE A 53 0.80 -4.88 -7.69
C ILE A 53 0.55 -3.66 -6.81
N ASP A 54 1.60 -3.03 -6.27
CA ASP A 54 1.46 -1.83 -5.44
C ASP A 54 0.77 -0.68 -6.18
N ALA A 55 1.12 -0.45 -7.46
CA ALA A 55 0.47 0.57 -8.28
C ALA A 55 -1.02 0.26 -8.53
N TYR A 56 -1.36 -1.01 -8.73
CA TYR A 56 -2.77 -1.43 -8.89
C TYR A 56 -3.57 -1.26 -7.59
N LEU A 57 -2.99 -1.63 -6.45
CA LEU A 57 -3.63 -1.47 -5.15
C LEU A 57 -3.83 0.01 -4.80
N ASN A 58 -2.83 0.86 -5.05
CA ASN A 58 -2.94 2.30 -4.85
C ASN A 58 -4.03 2.93 -5.74
N ARG A 59 -4.15 2.47 -6.99
CA ARG A 59 -5.23 2.90 -7.89
C ARG A 59 -6.60 2.44 -7.41
N GLN A 60 -6.72 1.20 -6.93
CA GLN A 60 -7.99 0.71 -6.38
C GLN A 60 -8.40 1.50 -5.13
N TYR A 61 -7.42 1.80 -4.26
CA TYR A 61 -7.64 2.62 -3.08
C TYR A 61 -8.16 4.02 -3.44
N SER A 62 -7.54 4.70 -4.41
CA SER A 62 -7.98 6.04 -4.82
C SER A 62 -9.39 6.03 -5.42
N ILE A 63 -9.71 5.06 -6.27
CA ILE A 63 -11.06 4.89 -6.85
C ILE A 63 -12.09 4.63 -5.74
N MET A 64 -11.79 3.72 -4.81
CA MET A 64 -12.70 3.38 -3.72
C MET A 64 -12.97 4.58 -2.81
N ARG A 65 -11.94 5.40 -2.57
CA ARG A 65 -12.07 6.64 -1.80
C ARG A 65 -13.02 7.63 -2.46
N VAL A 66 -12.83 7.89 -3.75
CA VAL A 66 -13.71 8.80 -4.51
C VAL A 66 -15.14 8.28 -4.50
N LEU A 67 -15.33 6.98 -4.77
CA LEU A 67 -16.65 6.35 -4.72
C LEU A 67 -17.32 6.54 -3.36
N ASN A 68 -16.58 6.31 -2.26
CA ASN A 68 -17.11 6.48 -0.91
C ASN A 68 -17.50 7.95 -0.63
N GLU A 69 -16.68 8.92 -1.04
CA GLU A 69 -16.98 10.35 -0.91
C GLU A 69 -18.27 10.71 -1.70
N THR A 70 -18.39 10.26 -2.96
CA THR A 70 -19.59 10.51 -3.79
C THR A 70 -20.86 9.87 -3.24
N LEU A 71 -20.78 8.64 -2.72
CA LEU A 71 -21.94 7.96 -2.15
C LEU A 71 -22.43 8.67 -0.87
N GLN A 72 -21.51 9.19 -0.05
CA GLN A 72 -21.85 9.99 1.12
C GLN A 72 -22.55 11.30 0.73
N GLU A 73 -22.04 12.00 -0.29
CA GLU A 73 -22.67 13.22 -0.82
C GLU A 73 -24.07 12.98 -1.37
N ALA A 74 -24.28 11.82 -2.01
CA ALA A 74 -25.59 11.41 -2.53
C ALA A 74 -26.56 10.89 -1.45
N GLY A 75 -26.16 10.89 -0.17
CA GLY A 75 -27.02 10.49 0.95
C GLY A 75 -27.20 8.98 1.11
N PHE A 76 -26.41 8.16 0.42
CA PHE A 76 -26.43 6.71 0.62
C PHE A 76 -25.70 6.36 1.92
N THR A 77 -26.42 5.74 2.85
CA THR A 77 -25.84 5.19 4.07
C THR A 77 -25.68 3.69 3.91
N PHE A 78 -24.44 3.21 3.96
CA PHE A 78 -24.10 1.80 3.99
C PHE A 78 -23.21 1.51 5.20
N TYR A 79 -23.39 0.32 5.79
CA TYR A 79 -22.57 -0.10 6.91
C TYR A 79 -21.16 -0.44 6.42
N ILE A 80 -20.18 0.36 6.86
CA ILE A 80 -18.76 0.04 6.69
C ILE A 80 -18.29 -0.62 7.99
N PRO A 81 -17.82 -1.88 7.95
CA PRO A 81 -17.25 -2.55 9.10
C PRO A 81 -16.18 -1.70 9.78
N LYS A 82 -16.19 -1.68 11.11
CA LYS A 82 -15.29 -0.84 11.90
C LYS A 82 -13.82 -1.03 11.51
N VAL A 83 -13.40 -2.28 11.32
CA VAL A 83 -12.04 -2.66 10.87
C VAL A 83 -11.61 -2.02 9.55
N LEU A 84 -12.56 -1.72 8.66
CA LEU A 84 -12.30 -1.02 7.40
C LEU A 84 -12.36 0.50 7.58
N SER A 85 -13.08 1.00 8.59
CA SER A 85 -13.17 2.44 8.90
C SER A 85 -12.01 2.98 9.76
N GLU A 86 -11.36 2.13 10.56
CA GLU A 86 -10.33 2.55 11.53
C GLU A 86 -9.03 3.05 10.86
N SER A 87 -8.72 2.56 9.65
CA SER A 87 -7.59 3.04 8.85
C SER A 87 -7.80 4.44 8.25
N PHE A 88 -9.02 5.00 8.33
CA PHE A 88 -9.37 6.33 7.81
C PHE A 88 -9.13 7.48 8.82
N TYR A 89 -8.33 7.26 9.88
CA TYR A 89 -8.08 8.29 10.89
C TYR A 89 -7.27 9.47 10.29
N LYS A 90 -7.98 10.46 9.74
CA LYS A 90 -7.47 11.83 9.62
C LYS A 90 -7.10 12.28 11.02
N GLY A 91 -5.82 12.50 11.28
CA GLY A 91 -5.36 13.22 12.45
C GLY A 91 -6.14 14.54 12.52
N LYS A 92 -7.04 14.66 13.49
CA LYS A 92 -7.55 15.97 13.88
C LYS A 92 -6.36 16.67 14.54
N GLU A 93 -5.74 17.60 13.83
CA GLU A 93 -4.92 18.63 14.47
C GLU A 93 -5.82 19.30 15.51
N GLN A 94 -5.48 19.08 16.78
CA GLN A 94 -6.06 19.83 17.88
C GLN A 94 -5.59 21.27 17.74
N LYS A 95 -6.56 22.18 17.69
CA LYS A 95 -6.40 23.64 17.76
C LYS A 95 -5.51 24.07 18.92
#